data_AF-A0A2T2SAZ1-F1
#
_entry.id   AF-A0A2T2SAZ1-F1
#
_cell.length_a   1.000
_cell.length_b   1.000
_cell.length_c   1.000
_cell.angle_alpha   90.00
_cell.angle_beta   90.00
_cell.angle_gamma   90.00
#
_symmetry.space_group_name_H-M   'P 1'
#
loop_
_entity.id
_entity.type
_entity.pdbx_description
1 polymer ?
#
loop_
_entity_poly.entity_id
_entity_poly.type
_entity_poly.pdbx_seq_one_letter_code
_entity_poly.pdbx_strand_id
1 'polypeptide(L)'
;MVQVAEREGNAEEPSETIRQRVVVVVHGDASYLYHGRDGTAHQADEETLREGFAAAREMEGAEVLVFHQRSANRLLGLVPRDDGTFYHFRGGRLQHQTTYDQNRDQTLAAEAALVRAHRGPTPDSSLFTAALYYGHAVPERPRPGYHRSRTDVRFGIDHLARGFGRMTEPDSAAFDAFVLSTCDGGTPSRIAALAPHAHSLLAAPGDLHLSFIDADLLPAIADATEGGGWTQRLAQRAFDRLVGRVTTAVTLAAYDLDRAAPAARRMAQQVVPDTSTATTGGRHVDCR
;
A
#
# COMPACT_ATOMS: atom_id res chain seq x y z
N MET A 1 24.04 -31.03 -43.72
CA MET A 1 23.42 -29.78 -44.21
C MET A 1 21.97 -29.81 -43.77
N VAL A 2 21.63 -29.14 -42.67
CA VAL A 2 20.28 -29.16 -42.08
C VAL A 2 19.77 -27.73 -42.13
N GLN A 3 18.73 -27.48 -42.94
CA GLN A 3 18.04 -26.20 -43.01
C GLN A 3 17.18 -26.05 -41.76
N VAL A 4 17.47 -25.03 -40.96
CA VAL A 4 16.60 -24.56 -39.88
C VAL A 4 15.62 -23.59 -40.52
N ALA A 5 14.33 -23.94 -40.48
CA ALA A 5 13.26 -23.08 -40.97
C ALA A 5 13.04 -21.91 -40.00
N GLU A 6 13.29 -20.70 -40.47
CA GLU A 6 12.87 -19.46 -39.83
C GLU A 6 11.34 -19.42 -39.82
N ARG A 7 10.74 -19.50 -38.63
CA ARG A 7 9.34 -19.14 -38.42
C ARG A 7 9.30 -17.67 -38.05
N GLU A 8 9.24 -16.82 -39.06
CA GLU A 8 8.75 -15.46 -38.92
C GLU A 8 7.24 -15.51 -38.69
N GLY A 9 6.85 -15.17 -37.47
CA GLY A 9 5.47 -15.09 -37.04
C GLY A 9 5.39 -14.21 -35.81
N ASN A 10 5.81 -12.94 -35.94
CA ASN A 10 5.40 -11.90 -35.01
C ASN A 10 3.90 -11.65 -35.22
N ALA A 11 3.07 -12.51 -34.62
CA ALA A 11 1.75 -12.07 -34.25
C ALA A 11 1.98 -10.94 -33.23
N GLU A 12 1.67 -9.70 -33.60
CA GLU A 12 1.50 -8.62 -32.62
C GLU A 12 0.47 -9.13 -31.61
N GLU A 13 0.95 -9.56 -30.43
CA GLU A 13 0.07 -9.81 -29.32
C GLU A 13 -0.73 -8.52 -29.10
N PRO A 14 -2.08 -8.60 -29.07
CA PRO A 14 -2.90 -7.41 -28.92
C PRO A 14 -2.39 -6.65 -27.70
N SER A 15 -1.94 -5.41 -27.92
CA SER A 15 -1.45 -4.52 -26.87
C SER A 15 -2.52 -4.43 -25.80
N GLU A 16 -2.29 -5.14 -24.70
CA GLU A 16 -3.24 -5.25 -23.60
C GLU A 16 -3.46 -3.84 -23.04
N THR A 17 -4.68 -3.34 -23.20
CA THR A 17 -5.01 -1.96 -22.84
C THR A 17 -5.10 -1.85 -21.33
N ILE A 18 -4.04 -1.33 -20.72
CA ILE A 18 -3.98 -1.06 -19.28
C ILE A 18 -4.86 0.14 -18.95
N ARG A 19 -5.84 -0.07 -18.07
CA ARG A 19 -6.79 0.96 -17.60
C ARG A 19 -6.46 1.45 -16.21
N GLN A 20 -5.69 0.67 -15.45
CA GLN A 20 -5.35 0.96 -14.07
C GLN A 20 -3.89 0.66 -13.76
N ARG A 21 -3.29 1.50 -12.92
CA ARG A 21 -2.00 1.24 -12.29
C ARG A 21 -2.13 1.29 -10.78
N VAL A 22 -1.76 0.20 -10.13
CA VAL A 22 -1.90 0.05 -8.68
C VAL A 22 -0.53 -0.21 -8.07
N VAL A 23 -0.13 0.65 -7.12
CA VAL A 23 1.08 0.46 -6.33
C VAL A 23 0.69 -0.03 -4.94
N VAL A 24 1.21 -1.19 -4.54
CA VAL A 24 0.92 -1.81 -3.24
C VAL A 24 2.21 -1.93 -2.45
N VAL A 25 2.24 -1.37 -1.24
CA VAL A 25 3.36 -1.51 -0.30
C VAL A 25 2.86 -2.27 0.94
N VAL A 26 3.41 -3.46 1.14
CA VAL A 26 3.17 -4.32 2.31
C VAL A 26 4.36 -4.22 3.26
N HIS A 27 4.13 -3.63 4.42
CA HIS A 27 5.15 -3.41 5.44
C HIS A 27 5.22 -4.57 6.45
N GLY A 28 6.13 -5.53 6.23
CA GLY A 28 6.36 -6.70 7.08
C GLY A 28 7.50 -6.57 8.12
N ASP A 29 8.27 -5.48 8.11
CA ASP A 29 9.42 -5.22 9.01
C ASP A 29 9.02 -4.90 10.48
N ALA A 30 7.80 -5.23 10.87
CA ALA A 30 7.32 -5.06 12.25
C ALA A 30 6.44 -6.24 12.71
N SER A 31 6.46 -7.37 12.00
CA SER A 31 5.83 -8.65 12.39
C SER A 31 4.41 -8.48 12.94
N TYR A 32 3.52 -7.87 12.15
CA TYR A 32 2.13 -7.70 12.59
C TYR A 32 1.43 -9.07 12.62
N LEU A 33 0.95 -9.44 13.81
CA LEU A 33 0.24 -10.67 14.09
C LEU A 33 -1.15 -10.33 14.61
N TYR A 34 -2.16 -11.03 14.12
CA TYR A 34 -3.52 -10.94 14.66
C TYR A 34 -4.10 -12.35 14.86
N HIS A 35 -5.13 -12.47 15.69
CA HIS A 35 -5.77 -13.76 15.95
C HIS A 35 -7.18 -13.80 15.34
N GLY A 36 -7.50 -14.92 14.68
CA GLY A 36 -8.84 -15.20 14.18
C GLY A 36 -9.83 -15.49 15.31
N ARG A 37 -11.12 -15.66 14.97
CA ARG A 37 -12.19 -15.99 15.94
C ARG A 37 -11.95 -17.31 16.68
N ASP A 38 -11.20 -18.22 16.07
CA ASP A 38 -10.78 -19.50 16.62
C ASP A 38 -9.48 -19.42 17.44
N GLY A 39 -8.89 -18.23 17.56
CA GLY A 39 -7.61 -18.00 18.23
C GLY A 39 -6.39 -18.37 17.38
N THR A 40 -6.55 -18.72 16.10
CA THR A 40 -5.42 -18.98 15.19
C THR A 40 -4.64 -17.69 14.94
N ALA A 41 -3.31 -17.74 15.04
CA ALA A 41 -2.46 -16.59 14.75
C ALA A 41 -2.21 -16.46 13.23
N HIS A 42 -2.38 -15.25 12.70
CA HIS A 42 -2.20 -14.92 11.30
C HIS A 42 -1.04 -13.93 11.14
N GLN A 43 -0.10 -14.25 10.23
CA GLN A 43 0.92 -13.32 9.77
C GLN A 43 0.32 -12.41 8.71
N ALA A 44 0.22 -11.17 9.08
CA ALA A 44 -0.70 -10.25 8.47
C ALA A 44 -0.16 -9.73 7.11
N ASP A 45 1.16 -9.54 7.01
CA ASP A 45 1.84 -9.18 5.77
C ASP A 45 1.83 -10.33 4.75
N GLU A 46 2.04 -11.58 5.20
CA GLU A 46 1.98 -12.77 4.32
C GLU A 46 0.57 -12.96 3.73
N GLU A 47 -0.46 -12.79 4.55
CA GLU A 47 -1.85 -12.87 4.10
C GLU A 47 -2.19 -11.77 3.10
N THR A 48 -1.78 -10.53 3.39
CA THR A 48 -1.95 -9.40 2.47
C THR A 48 -1.24 -9.63 1.14
N LEU A 49 -0.03 -10.19 1.17
CA LEU A 49 0.73 -10.48 -0.03
C LEU A 49 0.01 -11.55 -0.88
N ARG A 50 -0.51 -12.60 -0.22
CA ARG A 50 -1.30 -13.65 -0.89
C ARG A 50 -2.55 -13.08 -1.55
N GLU A 51 -3.30 -12.24 -0.83
CA GLU A 51 -4.50 -11.58 -1.35
C GLU A 51 -4.18 -10.59 -2.48
N GLY A 52 -3.11 -9.80 -2.33
CA GLY A 52 -2.65 -8.87 -3.35
C GLY A 52 -2.24 -9.59 -4.64
N PHE A 53 -1.64 -10.78 -4.54
CA PHE A 53 -1.33 -11.60 -5.71
C PHE A 53 -2.56 -12.22 -6.35
N ALA A 54 -3.54 -12.65 -5.56
CA ALA A 54 -4.81 -13.13 -6.09
C ALA A 54 -5.50 -12.00 -6.87
N ALA A 55 -5.59 -10.81 -6.26
CA ALA A 55 -6.15 -9.64 -6.92
C ALA A 55 -5.39 -9.25 -8.19
N ALA A 56 -4.07 -9.15 -8.13
CA ALA A 56 -3.25 -8.77 -9.27
C ALA A 56 -3.40 -9.73 -10.45
N ARG A 57 -3.72 -11.01 -10.19
CA ARG A 57 -3.97 -12.03 -11.23
C ARG A 57 -5.35 -11.92 -11.86
N GLU A 58 -6.34 -11.45 -11.12
CA GLU A 58 -7.71 -11.25 -11.61
C GLU A 58 -7.88 -9.93 -12.37
N MET A 59 -6.96 -8.98 -12.20
CA MET A 59 -6.99 -7.68 -12.86
C MET A 59 -6.30 -7.71 -14.24
N GLU A 60 -6.93 -8.35 -15.22
CA GLU A 60 -6.45 -8.43 -16.62
C GLU A 60 -6.28 -7.05 -17.29
N GLY A 61 -7.03 -6.03 -16.84
CA GLY A 61 -6.90 -4.66 -17.35
C GLY A 61 -5.89 -3.77 -16.60
N ALA A 62 -5.03 -4.32 -15.75
CA ALA A 62 -4.21 -3.53 -14.83
C ALA A 62 -2.72 -3.85 -14.85
N GLU A 63 -1.94 -2.85 -14.41
CA GLU A 63 -0.54 -2.97 -14.03
C GLU A 63 -0.44 -2.82 -12.51
N VAL A 64 0.01 -3.87 -11.82
CA VAL A 64 0.08 -3.91 -10.36
C VAL A 64 1.53 -4.10 -9.92
N LEU A 65 2.05 -3.15 -9.15
CA LEU A 65 3.40 -3.13 -8.61
C LEU A 65 3.34 -3.37 -7.11
N VAL A 66 3.76 -4.55 -6.66
CA VAL A 66 3.69 -4.97 -5.26
C VAL A 66 5.08 -4.98 -4.63
N PHE A 67 5.22 -4.31 -3.50
CA PHE A 67 6.43 -4.22 -2.71
C PHE A 67 6.20 -4.86 -1.35
N HIS A 68 6.91 -5.95 -1.06
CA HIS A 68 6.93 -6.58 0.26
C HIS A 68 8.21 -6.20 0.99
N GLN A 69 8.08 -5.34 1.99
CA GLN A 69 9.18 -4.97 2.88
C GLN A 69 9.29 -6.01 3.99
N ARG A 70 10.48 -6.53 4.24
CA ARG A 70 10.76 -7.59 5.21
C ARG A 70 11.77 -7.12 6.25
N SER A 71 11.89 -7.86 7.34
CA SER A 71 12.99 -7.66 8.29
C SER A 71 14.34 -7.88 7.62
N ALA A 72 15.25 -6.91 7.77
CA ALA A 72 16.64 -7.05 7.37
C ALA A 72 17.34 -8.10 8.25
N ASN A 73 17.35 -9.35 7.77
CA ASN A 73 18.01 -10.46 8.46
C ASN A 73 19.42 -10.65 7.88
N ARG A 74 20.46 -10.45 8.69
CA ARG A 74 21.83 -10.74 8.28
C ARG A 74 22.09 -12.24 8.32
N LEU A 75 22.64 -12.81 7.24
CA LEU A 75 23.13 -14.19 7.28
C LEU A 75 24.34 -14.25 8.22
N LEU A 76 24.21 -14.95 9.35
CA LEU A 76 25.25 -15.09 10.38
C LEU A 76 25.84 -13.74 10.85
N GLY A 77 25.08 -12.65 10.74
CA GLY A 77 25.53 -11.30 11.15
C GLY A 77 26.46 -10.58 10.18
N LEU A 78 26.96 -11.24 9.12
CA LEU A 78 28.09 -10.74 8.31
C LEU A 78 27.69 -10.25 6.90
N VAL A 79 26.67 -10.85 6.28
CA VAL A 79 26.25 -10.48 4.92
C VAL A 79 24.88 -9.78 4.99
N PRO A 80 24.79 -8.49 4.61
CA PRO A 80 23.50 -7.83 4.48
C PRO A 80 22.68 -8.56 3.41
N ARG A 81 21.40 -8.76 3.69
CA ARG A 81 20.44 -9.33 2.73
C ARG A 81 19.44 -8.25 2.37
N ASP A 82 19.01 -8.29 1.12
CA ASP A 82 17.88 -7.53 0.62
C ASP A 82 16.67 -7.68 1.55
N ASP A 83 16.22 -6.54 2.05
CA ASP A 83 15.11 -6.43 2.99
C ASP A 83 13.80 -6.08 2.26
N GLY A 84 13.74 -6.20 0.94
CA GLY A 84 12.54 -6.02 0.13
C GLY A 84 12.41 -7.07 -0.98
N THR A 85 11.17 -7.31 -1.43
CA THR A 85 10.88 -8.06 -2.66
C THR A 85 9.85 -7.31 -3.48
N PHE A 86 10.14 -7.13 -4.76
CA PHE A 86 9.29 -6.46 -5.74
C PHE A 86 8.69 -7.48 -6.68
N TYR A 87 7.40 -7.32 -6.96
CA TYR A 87 6.62 -8.11 -7.90
C TYR A 87 5.87 -7.18 -8.85
N HIS A 88 5.96 -7.45 -10.15
CA HIS A 88 5.28 -6.70 -11.19
C HIS A 88 4.31 -7.60 -11.91
N PHE A 89 3.01 -7.30 -11.79
CA PHE A 89 1.96 -7.94 -12.56
C PHE A 89 1.47 -6.99 -13.65
N ARG A 90 1.25 -7.53 -14.84
CA ARG A 90 0.63 -6.82 -15.96
C ARG A 90 -0.29 -7.80 -16.67
N GLY A 91 -1.55 -7.42 -16.85
CA GLY A 91 -2.49 -8.30 -17.55
C GLY A 91 -2.85 -9.56 -16.78
N GLY A 92 -2.96 -9.47 -15.46
CA GLY A 92 -3.16 -10.66 -14.63
C GLY A 92 -1.93 -11.59 -14.50
N ARG A 93 -0.79 -11.27 -15.14
CA ARG A 93 0.39 -12.15 -15.19
C ARG A 93 1.59 -11.54 -14.48
N LEU A 94 2.33 -12.35 -13.73
CA LEU A 94 3.60 -11.95 -13.12
C LEU A 94 4.66 -11.82 -14.21
N GLN A 95 5.13 -10.59 -14.45
CA GLN A 95 6.14 -10.25 -15.46
C GLN A 95 7.55 -10.18 -14.88
N HIS A 96 7.68 -9.65 -13.65
CA HIS A 96 8.97 -9.46 -13.02
C HIS A 96 8.91 -9.73 -11.52
N GLN A 97 9.99 -10.30 -10.99
CA GLN A 97 10.20 -10.49 -9.56
C GLN A 97 11.69 -10.29 -9.25
N THR A 98 12.00 -9.44 -8.28
CA THR A 98 13.38 -9.24 -7.81
C THR A 98 13.40 -8.87 -6.32
N THR A 99 14.51 -9.13 -5.66
CA THR A 99 14.79 -8.59 -4.32
C THR A 99 15.46 -7.22 -4.44
N TYR A 100 15.36 -6.40 -3.39
CA TYR A 100 15.98 -5.08 -3.33
C TYR A 100 16.32 -4.70 -1.88
N ASP A 101 17.28 -3.79 -1.72
CA ASP A 101 17.62 -3.16 -0.44
C ASP A 101 16.85 -1.84 -0.30
N GLN A 102 16.13 -1.70 0.81
CA GLN A 102 15.40 -0.49 1.13
C GLN A 102 16.38 0.62 1.52
N ASN A 103 16.40 1.70 0.74
CA ASN A 103 17.25 2.85 1.00
C ASN A 103 16.99 3.45 2.39
N ARG A 104 18.03 3.52 3.22
CA ARG A 104 17.97 4.02 4.60
C ARG A 104 17.86 5.54 4.71
N ASP A 105 18.36 6.25 3.71
CA ASP A 105 18.45 7.72 3.72
C ASP A 105 17.16 8.36 3.21
N GLN A 106 16.40 7.63 2.38
CA GLN A 106 15.20 8.13 1.74
C GLN A 106 14.10 7.08 1.72
N THR A 107 13.06 7.34 2.52
CA THR A 107 11.85 6.52 2.61
C THR A 107 11.25 6.24 1.23
N LEU A 108 11.05 4.95 0.95
CA LEU A 108 10.48 4.40 -0.28
C LEU A 108 11.23 4.77 -1.58
N ALA A 109 12.49 5.21 -1.51
CA ALA A 109 13.23 5.62 -2.71
C ALA A 109 13.57 4.45 -3.64
N ALA A 110 13.85 3.27 -3.08
CA ALA A 110 14.12 2.05 -3.85
C ALA A 110 12.86 1.59 -4.61
N GLU A 111 11.73 1.57 -3.91
CA GLU A 111 10.41 1.27 -4.46
C GLU A 111 10.04 2.25 -5.57
N ALA A 112 10.23 3.55 -5.35
CA ALA A 112 9.97 4.56 -6.38
C ALA A 112 10.88 4.39 -7.61
N ALA A 113 12.14 3.97 -7.44
CA ALA A 113 13.03 3.65 -8.56
C ALA A 113 12.53 2.44 -9.35
N LEU A 114 12.07 1.40 -8.66
CA LEU A 114 11.48 0.21 -9.29
C LEU A 114 10.18 0.54 -10.02
N VAL A 115 9.31 1.40 -9.46
CA VAL A 115 8.11 1.88 -10.18
C VAL A 115 8.50 2.55 -11.49
N ARG A 116 9.47 3.46 -11.48
CA ARG A 116 9.93 4.14 -12.71
C ARG A 116 10.56 3.19 -13.72
N ALA A 117 11.29 2.18 -13.24
CA ALA A 117 12.00 1.23 -14.09
C ALA A 117 11.08 0.21 -14.77
N HIS A 118 9.97 -0.16 -14.13
CA HIS A 118 9.12 -1.27 -14.58
C HIS A 118 7.74 -0.88 -15.09
N ARG A 119 7.26 0.33 -14.79
CA ARG A 119 5.97 0.79 -15.32
C ARG A 119 6.00 0.85 -16.84
N GLY A 120 4.95 0.36 -17.48
CA GLY A 120 4.74 0.55 -18.92
C GLY A 120 4.45 2.02 -19.26
N PRO A 121 4.46 2.37 -20.55
CA PRO A 121 4.03 3.68 -21.00
C PRO A 121 2.57 3.93 -20.58
N THR A 122 2.28 5.15 -20.14
CA THR A 122 0.93 5.60 -19.80
C THR A 122 0.11 5.71 -21.08
N PRO A 123 -0.93 4.88 -21.28
CA PRO A 123 -1.61 4.77 -22.58
C PRO A 123 -2.37 6.05 -22.97
N ASP A 124 -2.84 6.83 -21.99
CA ASP A 124 -3.57 8.10 -22.15
C ASP A 124 -3.76 8.75 -20.75
N SER A 125 -4.23 10.00 -20.72
CA SER A 125 -4.74 10.75 -19.57
C SER A 125 -5.87 10.09 -18.77
N SER A 126 -6.42 8.97 -19.25
CA SER A 126 -7.51 8.21 -18.62
C SER A 126 -7.05 7.07 -17.70
N LEU A 127 -5.72 6.88 -17.54
CA LEU A 127 -5.18 5.86 -16.65
C LEU A 127 -5.52 6.16 -15.18
N PHE A 128 -6.33 5.30 -14.56
CA PHE A 128 -6.59 5.37 -13.13
C PHE A 128 -5.38 4.90 -12.33
N THR A 129 -4.99 5.66 -11.31
CA THR A 129 -3.83 5.39 -10.47
C THR A 129 -4.21 5.27 -9.01
N ALA A 130 -3.79 4.18 -8.37
CA ALA A 130 -4.03 3.96 -6.95
C ALA A 130 -2.75 3.57 -6.20
N ALA A 131 -2.67 3.98 -4.94
CA ALA A 131 -1.62 3.60 -4.01
C ALA A 131 -2.22 2.95 -2.76
N LEU A 132 -1.64 1.86 -2.30
CA LEU A 132 -2.07 1.14 -1.10
C LEU A 132 -0.88 0.92 -0.18
N TYR A 133 -1.07 1.27 1.09
CA TYR A 133 -0.10 0.98 2.15
C TYR A 133 -0.74 0.09 3.22
N TYR A 134 -0.08 -1.03 3.48
CA TYR A 134 -0.47 -2.02 4.46
C TYR A 134 0.62 -2.11 5.53
N GLY A 135 0.27 -1.86 6.80
CA GLY A 135 1.25 -1.86 7.88
C GLY A 135 0.66 -1.48 9.23
N HIS A 136 1.54 -1.15 10.17
CA HIS A 136 1.17 -0.62 11.48
C HIS A 136 0.76 0.85 11.40
N ALA A 137 0.21 1.37 12.50
CA ALA A 137 -0.07 2.78 12.67
C ALA A 137 1.18 3.64 12.39
N VAL A 138 1.14 4.42 11.31
CA VAL A 138 2.26 5.29 10.92
C VAL A 138 2.33 6.47 11.88
N PRO A 139 3.49 6.76 12.52
CA PRO A 139 3.61 7.88 13.46
C PRO A 139 3.26 9.22 12.81
N GLU A 140 2.55 10.09 13.53
CA GLU A 140 2.28 11.46 13.03
C GLU A 140 3.55 12.28 12.87
N ARG A 141 4.56 12.02 13.71
CA ARG A 141 5.87 12.68 13.64
C ARG A 141 6.99 11.68 13.37
N PRO A 142 8.00 12.08 12.57
CA PRO A 142 9.14 11.23 12.29
C PRO A 142 9.89 10.81 13.55
N ARG A 143 9.98 9.51 13.82
CA ARG A 143 10.67 8.96 14.98
C ARG A 143 11.34 7.61 14.68
N PRO A 144 12.43 7.26 15.39
CA PRO A 144 13.04 5.94 15.31
C PRO A 144 12.09 4.85 15.83
N GLY A 145 12.42 3.58 15.54
CA GLY A 145 11.76 2.41 16.12
C GLY A 145 10.47 1.95 15.44
N TYR A 146 10.05 2.59 14.34
CA TYR A 146 8.93 2.08 13.53
C TYR A 146 9.30 0.79 12.80
N HIS A 147 10.51 0.75 12.22
CA HIS A 147 11.08 -0.41 11.57
C HIS A 147 11.81 -1.28 12.62
N ARG A 148 11.41 -2.55 12.78
CA ARG A 148 11.99 -3.43 13.82
C ARG A 148 13.43 -3.80 13.51
N SER A 149 13.76 -4.07 12.24
CA SER A 149 15.13 -4.40 11.83
C SER A 149 16.03 -3.18 11.63
N ARG A 150 15.46 -1.97 11.55
CA ARG A 150 16.15 -0.69 11.32
C ARG A 150 15.70 0.37 12.31
N THR A 151 15.98 0.12 13.58
CA THR A 151 15.46 0.92 14.71
C THR A 151 15.91 2.38 14.71
N ASP A 152 17.02 2.70 14.05
CA ASP A 152 17.58 4.04 13.93
C ASP A 152 16.91 4.88 12.84
N VAL A 153 16.26 4.25 11.87
CA VAL A 153 15.58 4.94 10.76
C VAL A 153 14.34 5.65 11.29
N ARG A 154 14.28 6.97 11.06
CA ARG A 154 13.12 7.78 11.44
C ARG A 154 12.03 7.63 10.39
N PHE A 155 10.83 7.30 10.84
CA PHE A 155 9.66 7.16 9.97
C PHE A 155 8.45 7.88 10.58
N GLY A 156 7.60 8.41 9.70
CA GLY A 156 6.36 9.10 10.06
C GLY A 156 5.58 9.48 8.83
N ILE A 157 4.38 10.06 9.00
CA ILE A 157 3.44 10.26 7.89
C ILE A 157 4.00 11.12 6.76
N ASP A 158 4.76 12.18 7.08
CA ASP A 158 5.38 13.01 6.04
C ASP A 158 6.42 12.24 5.20
N HIS A 159 7.09 11.25 5.80
CA HIS A 159 8.05 10.41 5.08
C HIS A 159 7.31 9.43 4.15
N LEU A 160 6.24 8.82 4.65
CA LEU A 160 5.35 7.96 3.86
C LEU A 160 4.78 8.73 2.66
N ALA A 161 4.16 9.88 2.92
CA ALA A 161 3.50 10.72 1.91
C ALA A 161 4.50 11.15 0.81
N ARG A 162 5.67 11.67 1.19
CA ARG A 162 6.73 12.01 0.23
C ARG A 162 7.27 10.81 -0.53
N GLY A 163 7.32 9.63 0.10
CA GLY A 163 7.77 8.40 -0.54
C GLY A 163 6.83 8.01 -1.68
N PHE A 164 5.52 7.99 -1.42
CA PHE A 164 4.51 7.76 -2.46
C PHE A 164 4.47 8.86 -3.51
N GLY A 165 4.66 10.13 -3.12
CA GLY A 165 4.79 11.24 -4.08
C GLY A 165 5.95 11.08 -5.08
N ARG A 166 6.93 10.20 -4.82
CA ARG A 166 8.01 9.87 -5.79
C ARG A 166 7.66 8.74 -6.74
N MET A 167 6.56 8.04 -6.47
CA MET A 167 6.03 6.94 -7.28
C MET A 167 5.02 7.42 -8.33
N THR A 168 4.51 8.65 -8.20
CA THR A 168 3.64 9.25 -9.20
C THR A 168 4.43 9.52 -10.49
N GLU A 169 3.71 9.73 -11.59
CA GLU A 169 4.34 10.16 -12.84
C GLU A 169 4.90 11.58 -12.69
N PRO A 170 6.03 11.93 -13.34
CA PRO A 170 6.53 13.31 -13.33
C PRO A 170 5.48 14.34 -13.71
N ASP A 171 4.58 13.98 -14.64
CA ASP A 171 3.51 14.82 -15.14
C ASP A 171 2.18 14.61 -14.40
N SER A 172 2.10 13.65 -13.48
CA SER A 172 0.93 13.43 -12.62
C SER A 172 1.20 13.96 -11.21
N ALA A 173 0.37 14.90 -10.78
CA ALA A 173 0.52 15.53 -9.47
C ALA A 173 0.15 14.62 -8.30
N ALA A 174 -0.74 13.64 -8.49
CA ALA A 174 -1.34 12.86 -7.41
C ALA A 174 -1.93 11.52 -7.90
N PHE A 175 -2.07 10.56 -7.00
CA PHE A 175 -2.89 9.37 -7.24
C PHE A 175 -4.38 9.71 -7.23
N ASP A 176 -5.18 9.00 -8.03
CA ASP A 176 -6.65 9.14 -7.97
C ASP A 176 -7.19 8.65 -6.62
N ALA A 177 -6.62 7.56 -6.11
CA ALA A 177 -7.00 6.97 -4.83
C ALA A 177 -5.78 6.52 -4.00
N PHE A 178 -5.90 6.68 -2.69
CA PHE A 178 -4.97 6.15 -1.71
C PHE A 178 -5.71 5.31 -0.69
N VAL A 179 -5.17 4.14 -0.34
CA VAL A 179 -5.66 3.31 0.76
C VAL A 179 -4.59 3.24 1.84
N LEU A 180 -4.94 3.70 3.03
CA LEU A 180 -4.08 3.60 4.20
C LEU A 180 -4.66 2.57 5.18
N SER A 181 -4.27 1.32 4.99
CA SER A 181 -4.72 0.18 5.79
C SER A 181 -3.86 0.04 7.06
N THR A 182 -4.02 1.03 7.95
CA THR A 182 -3.32 1.15 9.24
C THR A 182 -4.29 1.71 10.29
N CYS A 183 -4.04 1.49 11.58
CA CYS A 183 -4.79 2.18 12.63
C CYS A 183 -4.58 3.70 12.54
N ASP A 184 -5.61 4.47 12.90
CA ASP A 184 -5.61 5.94 12.88
C ASP A 184 -5.30 6.58 11.52
N GLY A 185 -5.38 5.84 10.41
CA GLY A 185 -5.05 6.32 9.08
C GLY A 185 -5.78 7.61 8.64
N GLY A 186 -6.97 7.87 9.19
CA GLY A 186 -7.87 8.98 8.85
C GLY A 186 -7.77 10.23 9.73
N THR A 187 -6.72 10.38 10.56
CA THR A 187 -6.53 11.61 11.36
C THR A 187 -6.31 12.87 10.51
N PRO A 188 -6.60 14.08 11.04
CA PRO A 188 -6.32 15.34 10.34
C PRO A 188 -4.87 15.50 9.86
N SER A 189 -3.89 15.12 10.67
CA SER A 189 -2.47 15.15 10.31
C SER A 189 -2.18 14.30 9.06
N ARG A 190 -2.79 13.11 8.96
CA ARG A 190 -2.59 12.20 7.82
C ARG A 190 -3.30 12.67 6.56
N ILE A 191 -4.54 13.14 6.67
CA ILE A 191 -5.27 13.77 5.56
C ILE A 191 -4.46 14.95 5.00
N ALA A 192 -3.95 15.82 5.87
CA ALA A 192 -3.16 16.98 5.46
C ALA A 192 -1.84 16.60 4.75
N ALA A 193 -1.16 15.56 5.23
CA ALA A 193 0.10 15.07 4.66
C ALA A 193 -0.08 14.35 3.32
N LEU A 194 -1.16 13.60 3.13
CA LEU A 194 -1.43 12.84 1.91
C LEU A 194 -2.13 13.65 0.81
N ALA A 195 -2.84 14.72 1.15
CA ALA A 195 -3.56 15.56 0.19
C ALA A 195 -2.73 16.06 -1.02
N PRO A 196 -1.43 16.37 -0.91
CA PRO A 196 -0.63 16.74 -2.08
C PRO A 196 -0.34 15.58 -3.05
N HIS A 197 -0.64 14.34 -2.66
CA HIS A 197 -0.22 13.14 -3.36
C HIS A 197 -1.40 12.22 -3.73
N ALA A 198 -2.62 12.55 -3.34
CA ALA A 198 -3.82 11.80 -3.70
C ALA A 198 -5.08 12.69 -3.72
N HIS A 199 -6.05 12.33 -4.56
CA HIS A 199 -7.37 12.99 -4.62
C HIS A 199 -8.38 12.38 -3.64
N SER A 200 -8.33 11.07 -3.43
CA SER A 200 -9.17 10.37 -2.46
C SER A 200 -8.36 9.50 -1.52
N LEU A 201 -8.84 9.36 -0.28
CA LEU A 201 -8.24 8.50 0.75
C LEU A 201 -9.30 7.57 1.32
N LEU A 202 -9.01 6.28 1.41
CA LEU A 202 -9.71 5.34 2.27
C LEU A 202 -8.84 5.02 3.48
N ALA A 203 -9.34 5.30 4.68
CA ALA A 203 -8.63 5.02 5.92
C ALA A 203 -9.59 4.83 7.11
N ALA A 204 -9.09 4.24 8.20
CA ALA A 204 -9.78 4.20 9.49
C ALA A 204 -9.46 5.46 10.31
N PRO A 205 -10.44 6.22 10.81
CA PRO A 205 -10.19 7.45 11.58
C PRO A 205 -9.68 7.23 13.01
N GLY A 206 -9.72 6.00 13.53
CA GLY A 206 -9.33 5.70 14.91
C GLY A 206 -8.70 4.32 15.06
N ASP A 207 -8.59 3.89 16.32
CA ASP A 207 -8.13 2.57 16.74
C ASP A 207 -9.03 1.47 16.19
N LEU A 208 -8.74 1.08 14.95
CA LEU A 208 -9.20 -0.17 14.39
C LEU A 208 -8.04 -1.14 14.42
N HIS A 209 -8.06 -2.02 15.40
CA HIS A 209 -7.43 -3.32 15.24
C HIS A 209 -8.09 -3.97 14.03
N LEU A 210 -7.28 -4.52 13.12
CA LEU A 210 -7.69 -5.18 11.87
C LEU A 210 -7.51 -4.27 10.64
N SER A 211 -6.23 -4.10 10.31
CA SER A 211 -5.78 -4.43 8.96
C SER A 211 -6.47 -5.73 8.50
N PHE A 212 -7.08 -5.81 7.34
CA PHE A 212 -6.68 -5.20 6.09
C PHE A 212 -7.95 -4.76 5.37
N ILE A 213 -7.88 -3.63 4.69
CA ILE A 213 -8.77 -3.48 3.53
C ILE A 213 -8.31 -4.58 2.56
N ASP A 214 -9.03 -5.70 2.56
CA ASP A 214 -8.55 -6.94 1.97
C ASP A 214 -8.13 -6.67 0.52
N ALA A 215 -6.90 -7.04 0.19
CA ALA A 215 -6.34 -6.73 -1.12
C ALA A 215 -7.11 -7.49 -2.23
N ASP A 216 -7.77 -8.59 -1.87
CA ASP A 216 -8.64 -9.36 -2.75
C ASP A 216 -9.93 -8.63 -3.19
N LEU A 217 -10.23 -7.45 -2.61
CA LEU A 217 -11.36 -6.61 -3.03
C LEU A 217 -11.05 -5.77 -4.27
N LEU A 218 -9.77 -5.61 -4.61
CA LEU A 218 -9.30 -4.78 -5.72
C LEU A 218 -9.90 -5.16 -7.09
N PRO A 219 -10.00 -6.44 -7.50
CA PRO A 219 -10.56 -6.80 -8.80
C PRO A 219 -12.02 -6.41 -8.92
N ALA A 220 -12.76 -6.53 -7.82
CA ALA A 220 -14.19 -6.30 -7.81
C ALA A 220 -14.57 -4.81 -8.01
N ILE A 221 -13.60 -3.89 -7.92
CA ILE A 221 -13.78 -2.45 -8.14
C ILE A 221 -12.97 -1.91 -9.34
N ALA A 222 -12.45 -2.80 -10.19
CA ALA A 222 -11.64 -2.46 -11.37
C ALA A 222 -12.39 -1.66 -12.46
N ASP A 223 -13.72 -1.53 -12.36
CA ASP A 223 -14.50 -0.70 -13.30
C ASP A 223 -14.63 0.77 -12.86
N ALA A 224 -14.12 1.15 -11.68
CA ALA A 224 -14.08 2.56 -11.30
C ALA A 224 -12.96 3.30 -12.04
N THR A 225 -13.30 4.45 -12.61
CA THR A 225 -12.33 5.42 -13.14
C THR A 225 -12.22 6.68 -12.28
N GLU A 226 -13.10 6.84 -11.28
CA GLU A 226 -13.11 8.01 -10.39
C GLU A 226 -12.67 7.61 -8.98
N GLY A 227 -11.65 8.31 -8.44
CA GLY A 227 -11.04 8.04 -7.14
C GLY A 227 -12.05 7.96 -5.98
N GLY A 228 -12.95 8.93 -5.85
CA GLY A 228 -13.95 8.96 -4.77
C GLY A 228 -14.96 7.81 -4.85
N GLY A 229 -15.43 7.48 -6.06
CA GLY A 229 -16.33 6.34 -6.27
C GLY A 229 -15.63 5.00 -6.00
N TRP A 230 -14.34 4.90 -6.35
CA TRP A 230 -13.50 3.73 -6.08
C TRP A 230 -13.31 3.52 -4.57
N THR A 231 -12.88 4.55 -3.83
CA THR A 231 -12.65 4.45 -2.38
C THR A 231 -13.93 4.17 -1.60
N GLN A 232 -15.06 4.76 -1.99
CA GLN A 232 -16.36 4.50 -1.35
C GLN A 232 -16.80 3.05 -1.55
N ARG A 233 -16.69 2.50 -2.76
CA ARG A 233 -17.04 1.09 -3.01
C ARG A 233 -16.12 0.13 -2.28
N LEU A 234 -14.82 0.43 -2.26
CA LEU A 234 -13.86 -0.36 -1.49
C LEU A 234 -14.19 -0.33 0.00
N ALA A 235 -14.52 0.86 0.55
CA ALA A 235 -14.92 1.02 1.94
C ALA A 235 -16.15 0.19 2.28
N GLN A 236 -17.20 0.24 1.45
CA GLN A 236 -18.42 -0.51 1.67
C GLN A 236 -18.14 -2.02 1.68
N ARG A 237 -17.40 -2.53 0.69
CA ARG A 237 -17.08 -3.97 0.63
C ARG A 237 -16.20 -4.43 1.78
N ALA A 238 -15.18 -3.63 2.13
CA ALA A 238 -14.32 -3.92 3.28
C ALA A 238 -15.15 -3.93 4.57
N PHE A 239 -16.06 -2.97 4.75
CA PHE A 239 -16.96 -2.92 5.90
C PHE A 239 -17.86 -4.16 5.97
N ASP A 240 -18.56 -4.50 4.88
CA ASP A 240 -19.48 -5.65 4.82
C ASP A 240 -18.76 -6.97 5.18
N ARG A 241 -17.53 -7.12 4.68
CA ARG A 241 -16.68 -8.28 4.97
C ARG A 241 -16.18 -8.29 6.42
N LEU A 242 -15.70 -7.15 6.92
CA LEU A 242 -15.15 -7.02 8.26
C LEU A 242 -16.22 -7.27 9.33
N VAL A 243 -17.42 -6.71 9.19
CA VAL A 243 -18.54 -6.92 10.13
C VAL A 243 -18.86 -8.41 10.32
N GLY A 244 -18.67 -9.23 9.27
CA GLY A 244 -18.85 -10.67 9.34
C GLY A 244 -17.71 -11.44 10.01
N ARG A 245 -16.51 -10.85 10.11
CA ARG A 245 -15.25 -11.53 10.50
C ARG A 245 -14.72 -11.11 11.86
N VAL A 246 -15.00 -9.89 12.29
CA VAL A 246 -14.41 -9.32 13.50
C VAL A 246 -15.41 -9.29 14.65
N THR A 247 -14.92 -9.10 15.87
CA THR A 247 -15.72 -8.92 17.10
C THR A 247 -15.63 -7.49 17.65
N THR A 248 -14.84 -6.63 17.00
CA THR A 248 -14.60 -5.23 17.37
C THR A 248 -15.44 -4.28 16.52
N ALA A 249 -15.49 -3.01 16.91
CA ALA A 249 -16.13 -1.96 16.10
C ALA A 249 -15.32 -1.72 14.81
N VAL A 250 -16.02 -1.65 13.67
CA VAL A 250 -15.42 -1.33 12.36
C VAL A 250 -15.81 0.08 11.96
N THR A 251 -14.82 0.94 11.69
CA THR A 251 -15.03 2.29 11.14
C THR A 251 -14.08 2.51 9.98
N LEU A 252 -14.64 2.73 8.79
CA LEU A 252 -13.91 3.11 7.59
C LEU A 252 -14.49 4.41 7.05
N ALA A 253 -13.62 5.30 6.56
CA ALA A 253 -14.02 6.56 5.97
C ALA A 253 -13.31 6.75 4.63
N ALA A 254 -14.10 7.13 3.62
CA ALA A 254 -13.60 7.64 2.35
C ALA A 254 -13.60 9.17 2.43
N TYR A 255 -12.44 9.76 2.14
CA TYR A 255 -12.22 11.21 2.15
C TYR A 255 -12.00 11.69 0.73
N ASP A 256 -12.64 12.79 0.38
CA ASP A 256 -12.25 13.67 -0.72
C ASP A 256 -11.17 14.61 -0.18
N LEU A 257 -9.93 14.41 -0.60
CA LEU A 257 -8.78 15.13 -0.05
C LEU A 257 -8.75 16.59 -0.50
N ASP A 258 -9.23 16.89 -1.71
CA ASP A 258 -9.34 18.26 -2.21
C ASP A 258 -10.28 19.09 -1.32
N ARG A 259 -11.36 18.48 -0.81
CA ARG A 259 -12.33 19.13 0.08
C ARG A 259 -11.94 19.05 1.56
N ALA A 260 -11.36 17.95 2.01
CA ALA A 260 -11.04 17.73 3.43
C ALA A 260 -9.75 18.44 3.86
N ALA A 261 -8.75 18.59 2.97
CA ALA A 261 -7.42 19.08 3.32
C ALA A 261 -7.41 20.46 4.00
N PRO A 262 -8.19 21.48 3.57
CA PRO A 262 -8.19 22.77 4.24
C PRO A 262 -8.61 22.69 5.71
N ALA A 263 -9.63 21.88 6.04
CA ALA A 263 -10.06 21.68 7.42
C ALA A 263 -9.06 20.83 8.21
N ALA A 264 -8.57 19.75 7.60
CA ALA A 264 -7.57 18.87 8.21
C ALA A 264 -6.29 19.62 8.59
N ARG A 265 -5.79 20.51 7.72
CA ARG A 265 -4.62 21.36 8.02
C ARG A 265 -4.84 22.28 9.22
N ARG A 266 -6.03 22.90 9.32
CA ARG A 266 -6.36 23.75 10.48
C ARG A 266 -6.41 22.95 11.78
N MET A 267 -7.04 21.77 11.75
CA MET A 267 -7.12 20.89 12.92
C MET A 267 -5.74 20.35 13.32
N ALA A 268 -4.92 19.93 12.36
CA ALA A 268 -3.57 19.42 12.61
C ALA A 268 -2.63 20.46 13.24
N GLN A 269 -2.89 21.76 13.04
CA GLN A 269 -2.15 22.85 13.69
C GLN A 269 -2.60 23.09 15.14
N GLN A 270 -3.81 22.65 15.51
CA GLN A 270 -4.41 22.89 16.83
C GLN A 270 -4.29 21.69 17.76
N VAL A 271 -4.21 20.48 17.22
CA VAL A 271 -4.09 19.24 17.98
C VAL A 271 -2.61 18.96 18.25
N VAL A 272 -2.27 18.68 19.51
CA VAL A 272 -0.94 18.14 19.85
C VAL A 272 -0.86 16.76 19.21
N PRO A 273 0.07 16.52 18.26
CA PRO A 273 0.20 15.24 17.60
C PRO A 273 0.37 14.15 18.65
N ASP A 274 -0.37 13.05 18.50
CA ASP A 274 -0.15 11.91 19.38
C ASP A 274 1.26 11.38 19.14
N THR A 275 2.11 11.54 20.14
CA THR A 275 3.49 11.08 20.14
C THR A 275 3.62 9.69 20.75
N SER A 276 2.53 9.07 21.22
CA SER A 276 2.61 7.78 21.88
C SER A 276 3.14 6.72 20.90
N THR A 277 4.30 6.17 21.24
CA THR A 277 4.83 4.89 20.73
C THR A 277 4.35 3.75 21.60
N ALA A 278 3.44 4.02 22.56
CA ALA A 278 2.68 2.90 23.05
C ALA A 278 2.17 2.26 21.77
N THR A 279 2.56 1.00 21.53
CA THR A 279 1.58 0.09 20.97
C THR A 279 0.30 0.51 21.68
N THR A 280 -0.81 0.59 20.99
CA THR A 280 -2.09 0.61 21.70
C THR A 280 -2.13 -0.43 22.85
N GLY A 281 -1.22 -1.43 22.85
CA GLY A 281 -0.62 -2.23 23.94
C GLY A 281 0.07 -1.62 25.18
N GLY A 282 0.17 -0.29 25.40
CA GLY A 282 0.47 0.28 26.73
C GLY A 282 -0.75 0.21 27.67
N ARG A 283 -1.94 0.15 27.07
CA ARG A 283 -3.06 -0.63 27.60
C ARG A 283 -2.93 -1.99 26.94
N HIS A 284 -2.66 -3.07 27.66
CA HIS A 284 -2.71 -4.41 27.07
C HIS A 284 -4.07 -4.65 26.40
N VAL A 285 -4.13 -4.38 25.10
CA VAL A 285 -4.96 -5.08 24.16
C VAL A 285 -3.94 -5.94 23.39
N ASP A 286 -3.29 -6.90 24.04
CA ASP A 286 -3.78 -8.27 24.03
C ASP A 286 -5.27 -8.34 23.63
N CYS A 287 -5.53 -8.25 22.33
CA CYS A 287 -6.75 -8.83 21.76
C CYS A 287 -6.65 -10.34 21.96
N ARG A 288 -6.95 -10.80 23.18
CA ARG A 288 -7.40 -12.15 23.49
C ARG A 288 -8.88 -12.27 23.19
#